data_AF-A0A5K0XIQ3-F1
#
_entry.id   AF-A0A5K0XIQ3-F1
#
_cell.length_a   1.000
_cell.length_b   1.000
_cell.length_c   1.000
_cell.angle_alpha   90.00
_cell.angle_beta   90.00
_cell.angle_gamma   90.00
#
_symmetry.space_group_name_H-M   'P 1'
#
loop_
_entity.id
_entity.type
_entity.pdbx_description
1 polymer ?
#
loop_
_entity_poly.entity_id
_entity_poly.type
_entity_poly.pdbx_seq_one_letter_code
_entity_poly.pdbx_strand_id
1 'polypeptide(L)'
;ETSSAHYIIHQYVAATGCTKLQQGSSKSMYAVGTVTMSICESEMAGKSVRSNVSRGGGECGCFVLWQMCPDMWSVELAFAGSKIVAGSDGRVVWRHTPWLGTNAAKGPPRPLRRIVQ
;
A
#
# COMPACT_ATOMS: atom_id res chain seq x y z
N GLU A 1 -14.00 -7.35 -30.98
CA GLU A 1 -15.00 -6.43 -30.41
C GLU A 1 -14.40 -5.74 -29.20
N THR A 2 -14.10 -4.44 -29.31
CA THR A 2 -13.58 -3.64 -28.21
C THR A 2 -14.75 -3.25 -27.30
N SER A 3 -14.84 -3.88 -26.14
CA SER A 3 -15.86 -3.64 -25.11
C SER A 3 -16.04 -2.12 -24.86
N SER A 4 -17.29 -1.65 -24.79
CA SER A 4 -17.69 -0.24 -24.61
C SER A 4 -16.95 0.49 -23.48
N ALA A 5 -16.45 -0.26 -22.48
CA ALA A 5 -15.62 0.26 -21.41
C ALA A 5 -14.28 0.87 -21.88
N HIS A 6 -13.68 0.36 -22.97
CA HIS A 6 -12.43 0.90 -23.49
C HIS A 6 -12.60 2.35 -23.98
N TYR A 7 -13.73 2.65 -24.63
CA TYR A 7 -13.98 3.98 -25.19
C TYR A 7 -14.09 5.05 -24.09
N ILE A 8 -14.69 4.71 -22.95
CA ILE A 8 -14.84 5.60 -21.79
C ILE A 8 -13.46 5.98 -21.23
N ILE A 9 -12.56 5.00 -21.13
CA ILE A 9 -11.20 5.21 -20.62
C ILE A 9 -10.42 6.12 -21.59
N HIS A 10 -10.52 5.88 -22.90
CA HIS A 10 -9.86 6.71 -23.91
C HIS A 10 -10.35 8.16 -23.90
N GLN A 11 -11.66 8.38 -23.80
CA GLN A 11 -12.25 9.71 -23.69
C GLN A 11 -11.78 10.45 -22.44
N TYR A 12 -11.77 9.76 -21.28
CA TYR A 12 -11.29 10.34 -20.03
C TYR A 12 -9.80 10.73 -20.11
N VAL A 13 -8.95 9.86 -20.66
CA VAL A 13 -7.51 10.14 -20.81
C VAL A 13 -7.27 11.31 -21.76
N ALA A 14 -7.98 11.36 -22.88
CA ALA A 14 -7.89 12.45 -23.84
C ALA A 14 -8.33 13.79 -23.24
N ALA A 15 -9.44 13.81 -22.49
CA ALA A 15 -9.99 15.02 -21.88
C ALA A 15 -9.13 15.54 -20.72
N THR A 16 -8.52 14.65 -19.94
CA THR A 16 -7.73 15.02 -18.74
C THR A 16 -6.25 15.27 -19.05
N GLY A 17 -5.79 15.02 -20.28
CA GLY A 17 -4.36 15.12 -20.63
C GLY A 17 -3.49 14.09 -19.88
N CYS A 18 -4.10 13.02 -19.34
CA CYS A 18 -3.41 11.98 -18.57
C CYS A 18 -2.67 10.97 -19.49
N THR A 19 -2.15 11.43 -20.63
CA THR A 19 -1.36 10.62 -21.59
C THR A 19 -0.09 10.05 -20.97
N LYS A 20 0.42 10.67 -19.90
CA LYS A 20 1.55 10.15 -19.09
C LYS A 20 1.28 8.77 -18.49
N LEU A 21 0.01 8.40 -18.28
CA LEU A 21 -0.37 7.07 -17.77
C LEU A 21 -0.32 5.99 -18.87
N GLN A 22 -0.55 6.36 -20.13
CA GLN A 22 -0.57 5.45 -21.28
C GLN A 22 0.79 5.29 -21.97
N GLN A 23 1.69 6.26 -21.85
CA GLN A 23 2.96 6.28 -22.60
C GLN A 23 4.12 5.53 -21.94
N GLY A 24 3.87 4.71 -20.92
CA GLY A 24 4.92 3.82 -20.38
C GLY A 24 6.18 4.56 -19.90
N SER A 25 6.07 5.85 -19.55
CA SER A 25 7.17 6.53 -18.88
C SER A 25 7.29 5.89 -17.51
N SER A 26 8.37 5.12 -17.31
CA SER A 26 8.75 4.47 -16.07
C SER A 26 9.04 5.52 -15.00
N LYS A 27 7.99 6.16 -14.50
CA LYS A 27 8.09 7.21 -13.51
C LYS A 27 8.23 6.53 -12.16
N SER A 28 9.47 6.39 -11.71
CA SER A 28 9.75 6.14 -10.31
C SER A 28 9.12 7.26 -9.49
N MET A 29 8.37 6.90 -8.46
CA MET A 29 7.69 7.82 -7.55
C MET A 29 8.04 7.44 -6.13
N TYR A 30 8.10 8.45 -5.27
CA TYR A 30 8.22 8.24 -3.84
C TYR A 30 7.30 9.21 -3.09
N ALA A 31 6.85 8.77 -1.92
CA ALA A 31 6.08 9.57 -1.00
C ALA A 31 6.63 9.33 0.41
N VAL A 32 6.71 10.38 1.20
CA VAL A 32 7.09 10.31 2.61
C VAL A 32 6.10 11.15 3.40
N GLY A 33 5.80 10.74 4.62
CA GLY A 33 4.90 11.50 5.48
C GLY A 33 4.91 11.01 6.91
N THR A 34 4.25 11.78 7.76
CA THR A 34 3.96 11.41 9.14
C THR A 34 2.54 10.86 9.23
N VAL A 35 2.32 9.89 10.11
CA VAL A 35 1.01 9.29 10.35
C VAL A 35 0.79 9.19 11.85
N THR A 36 -0.43 9.42 12.32
CA THR A 36 -0.83 9.12 13.70
C THR A 36 -1.73 7.90 13.66
N MET A 37 -1.32 6.81 14.31
CA MET A 37 -1.99 5.52 14.24
C MET A 37 -2.56 5.12 15.60
N SER A 38 -3.69 4.43 15.60
CA SER A 38 -4.20 3.75 16.79
C SER A 38 -4.15 2.24 16.57
N ILE A 39 -3.53 1.51 17.49
CA ILE A 39 -3.51 0.05 17.46
C ILE A 39 -4.92 -0.46 17.77
N CYS A 40 -5.48 -1.28 16.88
CA CYS A 40 -6.73 -1.99 17.11
C CYS A 40 -6.42 -3.49 17.08
N GLU A 41 -6.43 -4.14 18.25
CA GLU A 41 -6.33 -5.60 18.33
C GLU A 41 -7.65 -6.19 17.81
N SER A 42 -7.66 -6.69 16.57
CA SER A 42 -8.82 -7.40 16.03
C SER A 42 -8.52 -8.90 16.00
N GLU A 43 -9.04 -9.63 16.98
CA GLU A 43 -9.17 -11.08 16.89
C GLU A 43 -10.30 -11.45 15.91
N MET A 44 -9.98 -12.21 14.86
CA MET A 44 -10.98 -12.88 14.02
C MET A 44 -11.64 -14.02 14.83
N ALA A 45 -12.59 -13.70 15.71
CA ALA A 45 -13.51 -14.67 16.31
C ALA A 45 -14.73 -13.99 16.97
N GLY A 46 -15.59 -13.36 16.16
CA GLY A 46 -17.03 -13.23 16.48
C GLY A 46 -17.46 -12.49 17.76
N LYS A 47 -16.60 -11.70 18.40
CA LYS A 47 -17.00 -10.86 19.54
C LYS A 47 -16.70 -9.40 19.25
N SER A 48 -17.71 -8.55 19.43
CA SER A 48 -17.60 -7.10 19.29
C SER A 48 -16.46 -6.58 20.17
N VAL A 49 -15.37 -6.17 19.54
CA VAL A 49 -14.21 -5.60 20.24
C VAL A 49 -14.52 -4.13 20.49
N ARG A 50 -14.62 -3.77 21.77
CA ARG A 50 -14.57 -2.36 22.19
C ARG A 50 -13.16 -1.88 21.87
N SER A 51 -13.06 -0.91 20.96
CA SER A 51 -11.83 -0.16 20.77
C SER A 51 -11.45 0.44 22.12
N ASN A 52 -10.32 0.02 22.68
CA ASN A 52 -9.72 0.75 23.79
C ASN A 52 -9.11 2.00 23.18
N VAL A 53 -9.96 2.96 22.81
CA VAL A 53 -9.57 4.33 22.51
C VAL A 53 -9.07 4.88 23.84
N SER A 54 -7.80 4.63 24.14
CA SER A 54 -7.06 5.40 25.11
C SER A 54 -7.24 6.85 24.69
N ARG A 55 -8.00 7.58 25.51
CA ARG A 55 -8.34 8.97 25.30
C ARG A 55 -7.03 9.77 25.25
N GLY A 56 -6.55 10.09 24.05
CA GLY A 56 -5.69 11.26 23.85
C GLY A 56 -4.29 11.06 23.29
N GLY A 57 -3.96 9.97 22.60
CA GLY A 57 -2.68 9.94 21.86
C GLY A 57 -2.53 8.72 20.97
N GLY A 58 -2.85 8.87 19.68
CA GLY A 58 -2.38 7.90 18.70
C GLY A 58 -0.86 7.94 18.62
N GLU A 59 -0.25 6.80 18.29
CA GLU A 59 1.20 6.71 18.13
C GLU A 59 1.60 7.44 16.86
N CYS A 60 2.45 8.45 17.01
CA CYS A 60 3.04 9.14 15.87
C CYS A 60 4.08 8.23 15.21
N GLY A 61 4.00 8.14 13.90
CA GLY A 61 4.92 7.40 13.05
C GLY A 61 5.22 8.16 11.77
N CYS A 62 6.09 7.58 10.95
CA CYS A 62 6.41 8.06 9.63
C CYS A 62 6.44 6.90 8.64
N PHE A 63 6.15 7.21 7.39
CA PHE A 63 6.21 6.23 6.32
C PHE A 63 7.02 6.75 5.15
N VAL A 64 7.64 5.81 4.44
CA VAL A 64 8.23 6.03 3.13
C VAL A 64 7.64 5.00 2.18
N LEU A 65 7.15 5.45 1.03
CA LEU A 65 6.62 4.64 -0.05
C LEU A 65 7.44 4.91 -1.30
N TRP A 66 7.90 3.85 -1.95
CA TRP A 66 8.58 3.87 -3.24
C TRP A 66 7.81 3.02 -4.22
N GLN A 67 7.65 3.51 -5.46
CA GLN A 67 7.04 2.77 -6.56
C GLN A 67 7.88 2.94 -7.81
N MET A 68 8.32 1.83 -8.40
CA MET A 68 9.03 1.78 -9.67
C MET A 68 8.27 0.88 -10.66
N CYS A 69 8.04 1.40 -11.87
CA CYS A 69 7.43 0.61 -12.92
C CYS A 69 8.47 -0.29 -13.63
N PRO A 70 8.08 -1.50 -14.08
CA PRO A 70 6.82 -2.20 -13.78
C PRO A 70 6.94 -3.00 -12.46
N ASP A 71 5.88 -2.97 -11.65
CA ASP A 71 5.63 -3.92 -10.54
C ASP A 71 6.60 -3.95 -9.34
N MET A 72 7.51 -2.99 -9.24
CA MET A 72 8.39 -2.83 -8.09
C MET A 72 7.87 -1.76 -7.14
N TRP A 73 7.90 -2.03 -5.85
CA TRP A 73 7.54 -1.04 -4.84
C TRP A 73 8.11 -1.43 -3.48
N SER A 74 8.23 -0.47 -2.58
CA SER A 74 8.62 -0.71 -1.19
C SER A 74 7.90 0.27 -0.27
N VAL A 75 7.45 -0.20 0.87
CA VAL A 75 6.89 0.62 1.95
C VAL A 75 7.64 0.32 3.22
N GLU A 76 8.05 1.38 3.90
CA GLU A 76 8.53 1.34 5.26
C GLU A 76 7.64 2.21 6.13
N LEU A 77 7.22 1.70 7.27
CA LEU A 77 6.43 2.42 8.27
C LEU A 77 7.10 2.22 9.62
N ALA A 78 7.47 3.32 10.28
CA ALA A 78 8.05 3.30 11.61
C ALA A 78 7.11 4.01 12.59
N PHE A 79 6.79 3.38 13.69
CA PHE A 79 5.97 3.95 14.77
C PHE A 79 6.35 3.29 16.09
N ALA A 80 6.32 4.04 17.20
CA ALA A 80 6.49 3.52 18.56
C ALA A 80 7.61 2.46 18.75
N GLY A 81 8.79 2.69 18.16
CA GLY A 81 9.94 1.76 18.23
C GLY A 81 9.81 0.49 17.39
N SER A 82 8.70 0.33 16.66
CA SER A 82 8.45 -0.76 15.71
C SER A 82 8.63 -0.28 14.27
N LYS A 83 9.14 -1.18 13.40
CA LYS A 83 9.28 -0.93 11.96
C LYS A 83 8.59 -2.03 11.17
N ILE A 84 7.65 -1.64 10.34
CA ILE A 84 7.02 -2.48 9.31
C ILE A 84 7.72 -2.22 7.99
N VAL A 85 8.06 -3.30 7.27
CA VAL A 85 8.63 -3.22 5.93
C VAL A 85 7.85 -4.13 5.00
N ALA A 86 7.50 -3.65 3.82
CA ALA A 86 6.92 -4.44 2.76
C ALA A 86 7.47 -4.04 1.40
N GLY A 87 7.44 -4.94 0.44
CA GLY A 87 7.87 -4.62 -0.91
C GLY A 87 7.61 -5.70 -1.93
N SER A 88 7.90 -5.36 -3.19
CA SER A 88 7.83 -6.21 -4.36
C SER A 88 9.00 -5.90 -5.27
N ASP A 89 9.68 -6.94 -5.77
CA ASP A 89 10.69 -6.85 -6.83
C ASP A 89 10.11 -7.19 -8.21
N GLY A 90 8.78 -7.29 -8.31
CA GLY A 90 8.05 -7.71 -9.52
C GLY A 90 7.90 -9.23 -9.66
N ARG A 91 8.51 -10.03 -8.78
CA ARG A 91 8.44 -11.51 -8.78
C ARG A 91 8.00 -12.08 -7.43
N VAL A 92 8.47 -11.45 -6.36
CA VAL A 92 8.29 -11.85 -4.97
C VAL A 92 7.79 -10.63 -4.22
N VAL A 93 6.75 -10.86 -3.43
CA VAL A 93 6.23 -9.87 -2.48
C VAL A 93 6.68 -10.31 -1.08
N TRP A 94 7.23 -9.39 -0.31
CA TRP A 94 7.62 -9.63 1.07
C TRP A 94 6.97 -8.64 2.03
N ARG A 95 6.80 -9.08 3.26
CA ARG A 95 6.39 -8.25 4.39
C ARG A 95 7.12 -8.71 5.66
N HIS A 96 7.43 -7.74 6.49
CA HIS A 96 7.95 -7.92 7.83
C HIS A 96 7.16 -7.02 8.76
N THR A 97 6.38 -7.63 9.64
CA THR A 97 5.63 -6.96 10.71
C THR A 97 6.04 -7.61 12.03
N PRO A 98 6.53 -6.85 13.03
CA PRO A 98 7.08 -7.42 14.27
C PRO A 98 6.17 -8.41 15.00
N TRP A 99 4.84 -8.22 14.93
CA TRP A 99 3.85 -9.08 15.59
C TRP A 99 3.33 -10.26 14.74
N LEU A 100 3.62 -10.30 13.43
CA LEU A 100 3.16 -11.37 12.53
C LEU A 100 4.33 -12.14 11.89
N GLY A 101 5.57 -11.68 12.09
CA GLY A 101 6.78 -12.27 11.54
C GLY A 101 7.07 -11.87 10.08
N THR A 102 8.14 -12.43 9.53
CA THR A 102 8.51 -12.31 8.11
C THR A 102 7.66 -13.23 7.25
N ASN A 103 7.07 -12.71 6.18
CA ASN A 103 6.41 -13.51 5.17
C ASN A 103 6.85 -13.07 3.77
N ALA A 104 7.21 -14.03 2.92
CA ALA A 104 7.52 -13.81 1.52
C ALA A 104 6.68 -14.76 0.67
N ALA A 105 5.99 -14.22 -0.34
CA ALA A 105 5.12 -14.98 -1.22
C ALA A 105 5.55 -14.76 -2.67
N LYS A 106 5.72 -15.87 -3.40
CA LYS A 106 5.86 -15.86 -4.86
C LYS A 106 4.46 -15.85 -5.48
N GLY A 107 4.23 -14.98 -6.46
CA GLY A 107 2.93 -14.87 -7.12
C GLY A 107 2.82 -13.63 -7.99
N PRO A 108 1.71 -13.47 -8.75
CA PRO A 108 1.50 -12.28 -9.56
C PRO A 108 1.58 -11.01 -8.70
N PRO A 109 2.11 -9.88 -9.24
CA PRO A 109 2.25 -8.64 -8.49
C PRO A 109 0.94 -8.28 -7.79
N ARG A 110 0.99 -8.22 -6.45
CA ARG A 110 -0.16 -7.79 -5.65
C ARG A 110 -0.14 -6.26 -5.62
N PRO A 111 -1.26 -5.58 -5.91
CA PRO A 111 -1.31 -4.13 -5.79
C PRO A 111 -1.06 -3.71 -4.34
N LEU A 112 -0.33 -2.61 -4.16
CA LEU A 112 0.09 -2.04 -2.87
C LEU A 112 -1.01 -2.01 -1.81
N ARG A 113 -2.24 -1.69 -2.24
CA ARG A 113 -3.44 -1.58 -1.41
C ARG A 113 -3.72 -2.83 -0.55
N ARG A 114 -3.35 -4.04 -1.00
CA ARG A 114 -3.66 -5.27 -0.26
C ARG A 114 -2.73 -5.56 0.91
N ILE A 115 -1.61 -4.84 1.06
CA ILE A 115 -0.59 -5.18 2.07
C ILE A 115 -0.78 -4.38 3.36
N VAL A 116 -1.40 -3.21 3.26
CA VAL A 116 -1.68 -2.31 4.41
C VAL A 116 -3.02 -2.65 5.10
N GLN A 117 -3.82 -3.53 4.51
CA GLN A 117 -5.11 -3.97 5.04
C GLN A 117 -4.93 -5.07 6.09
#